data_AF-A0A5N7DHT3-F1
#
_entry.id   AF-A0A5N7DHT3-F1
#
_cell.length_a   1.000
_cell.length_b   1.000
_cell.length_c   1.000
_cell.angle_alpha   90.00
_cell.angle_beta   90.00
_cell.angle_gamma   90.00
#
_symmetry.space_group_name_H-M   'P 1'
#
loop_
_entity.id
_entity.type
_entity.pdbx_description
1 polymer ?
#
loop_
_entity_poly.entity_id
_entity_poly.type
_entity_poly.pdbx_seq_one_letter_code
_entity_poly.pdbx_strand_id
1 'polypeptide(L)'
;MAPNHKVIASLSTLPRELAHQILNDIRIWDILRLICHNNAHINTDILTHPTLGRLFHYDTSVLDEVRAAADLYRTVCAAHSLTAAPLTSPLALNAQTFNSDYKEITNYMRHRLIDELYLDPWKVDVLSRYAPLPTVWETGTIAGLEAGWNTIQAAQQKVNTRKAVQLHKAADLLEANPDVLKKMVDPSQTPRKNIPHIVGRIRGAEKRVARQSLLWSHTLTGTSWFMYGHFSLVPFDRTLGVVLRGLEGLGVECGLHGDGGDEVVLMKKTEGLGEVGVSVRVVVEGLRVVYSGEEEEGRLPRIAMHEDGRSWYFIPRGPVDALNYAMDGWARQYDAHDEREIAWLEAFVAVYRHFEAQR
;
A
#
# COMPACT_ATOMS: atom_id res chain seq x y z
N MET A 1 -9.23 8.61 -27.68
CA MET A 1 -9.56 7.48 -28.58
C MET A 1 -8.26 6.76 -28.93
N ALA A 2 -8.11 5.49 -28.57
CA ALA A 2 -6.84 4.77 -28.74
C ALA A 2 -6.51 4.54 -30.23
N PRO A 3 -5.26 4.78 -30.68
CA PRO A 3 -4.86 4.67 -32.09
C PRO A 3 -5.08 3.29 -32.72
N ASN A 4 -5.16 2.21 -31.93
CA ASN A 4 -5.34 0.85 -32.43
C ASN A 4 -6.72 0.59 -33.08
N HIS A 5 -7.78 1.29 -32.67
CA HIS A 5 -9.13 1.05 -33.25
C HIS A 5 -9.21 1.39 -34.74
N LYS A 6 -8.50 2.44 -35.18
CA LYS A 6 -8.44 2.81 -36.60
C LYS A 6 -7.64 1.78 -37.40
N VAL A 7 -6.54 1.26 -36.84
CA VAL A 7 -5.71 0.22 -37.47
C VAL A 7 -6.51 -1.07 -37.65
N ILE A 8 -7.26 -1.50 -36.63
CA ILE A 8 -8.13 -2.68 -36.70
C ILE A 8 -9.22 -2.50 -37.75
N ALA A 9 -9.91 -1.35 -37.74
CA ALA A 9 -10.96 -1.05 -38.71
C ALA A 9 -10.42 -1.04 -40.15
N SER A 10 -9.24 -0.46 -40.39
CA SER A 10 -8.59 -0.47 -41.69
C SER A 10 -8.17 -1.88 -42.11
N LEU A 11 -7.55 -2.67 -41.23
CA LEU A 11 -7.13 -4.05 -41.53
C LEU A 11 -8.33 -4.95 -41.89
N SER A 12 -9.45 -4.82 -41.18
CA SER A 12 -10.67 -5.59 -41.47
C SER A 12 -11.34 -5.22 -42.80
N THR A 13 -10.94 -4.13 -43.45
CA THR A 13 -11.47 -3.73 -44.78
C THR A 13 -10.56 -4.13 -45.94
N LEU A 14 -9.36 -4.63 -45.65
CA LEU A 14 -8.41 -5.02 -46.68
C LEU A 14 -8.72 -6.42 -47.25
N PRO A 15 -8.42 -6.65 -48.53
CA PRO A 15 -8.30 -8.01 -49.07
C PRO A 15 -7.33 -8.85 -48.26
N ARG A 16 -7.63 -10.15 -48.14
CA ARG A 16 -6.87 -11.09 -47.30
C ARG A 16 -5.39 -11.14 -47.69
N GLU A 17 -5.09 -11.06 -48.97
CA GLU A 17 -3.72 -11.11 -49.49
C GLU A 17 -2.90 -9.92 -49.00
N LEU A 18 -3.49 -8.72 -48.96
CA LEU A 18 -2.85 -7.52 -48.45
C LEU A 18 -2.73 -7.57 -46.92
N ALA A 19 -3.75 -8.08 -46.22
CA ALA A 19 -3.68 -8.30 -44.79
C ALA A 19 -2.53 -9.28 -44.44
N HIS A 20 -2.37 -10.36 -45.20
CA HIS A 20 -1.29 -11.32 -45.01
C HIS A 20 0.10 -10.72 -45.26
N GLN A 21 0.26 -9.87 -46.27
CA GLN A 21 1.51 -9.14 -46.49
C GLN A 21 1.86 -8.25 -45.29
N ILE A 22 0.90 -7.47 -44.78
CA ILE A 22 1.11 -6.61 -43.61
C ILE A 22 1.48 -7.44 -42.38
N LEU A 23 0.81 -8.59 -42.17
CA LEU A 23 1.08 -9.47 -41.03
C LEU A 23 2.50 -10.07 -41.06
N ASN A 24 3.14 -10.22 -42.22
CA ASN A 24 4.54 -10.71 -42.31
C ASN A 24 5.57 -9.67 -41.85
N ASP A 25 5.29 -8.39 -42.08
CA ASP A 25 6.24 -7.29 -41.88
C ASP A 25 6.18 -6.68 -40.48
N ILE A 26 5.20 -7.08 -39.67
CA ILE A 26 5.06 -6.62 -38.28
C ILE A 26 5.73 -7.57 -37.29
N ARG A 27 6.01 -7.03 -36.10
CA ARG A 27 6.63 -7.76 -35.00
C ARG A 27 5.64 -8.72 -34.35
N ILE A 28 6.15 -9.79 -33.75
CA ILE A 28 5.35 -10.72 -32.94
C ILE A 28 4.54 -9.97 -31.89
N TRP A 29 5.13 -8.99 -31.21
CA TRP A 29 4.40 -8.18 -30.24
C TRP A 29 3.18 -7.44 -30.81
N ASP A 30 3.30 -6.90 -32.03
CA ASP A 30 2.19 -6.19 -32.66
C ASP A 30 1.09 -7.16 -33.10
N ILE A 31 1.43 -8.39 -33.49
CA ILE A 31 0.46 -9.48 -33.71
C ILE A 31 -0.26 -9.82 -32.41
N LEU A 32 0.47 -9.99 -31.29
CA LEU A 32 -0.14 -10.26 -29.99
C LEU A 32 -1.10 -9.14 -29.57
N ARG A 33 -0.74 -7.87 -29.82
CA ARG A 33 -1.64 -6.74 -29.59
C ARG A 33 -2.91 -6.84 -30.41
N LEU A 34 -2.82 -7.23 -31.69
CA LEU A 34 -3.99 -7.45 -32.54
C LEU A 34 -4.88 -8.59 -32.00
N ILE A 35 -4.28 -9.68 -31.53
CA ILE A 35 -4.99 -10.81 -30.93
C ILE A 35 -5.74 -10.40 -29.65
N CYS A 36 -5.13 -9.55 -28.80
CA CYS A 36 -5.78 -9.01 -27.60
C CYS A 36 -7.05 -8.20 -27.91
N HIS A 37 -7.21 -7.66 -29.12
CA HIS A 37 -8.41 -6.95 -29.52
C HIS A 37 -9.59 -7.87 -29.92
N ASN A 38 -9.34 -9.17 -30.03
CA ASN A 38 -10.35 -10.22 -30.27
C ASN A 38 -11.31 -9.94 -31.44
N ASN A 39 -10.77 -9.50 -32.58
CA ASN A 39 -11.55 -9.26 -33.79
C ASN A 39 -11.62 -10.54 -34.64
N ALA A 40 -12.83 -11.00 -34.96
CA ALA A 40 -13.05 -12.26 -35.69
C ALA A 40 -12.39 -12.29 -37.09
N HIS A 41 -12.41 -11.17 -37.82
CA HIS A 41 -11.79 -11.07 -39.14
C HIS A 41 -10.27 -11.20 -39.04
N ILE A 42 -9.66 -10.46 -38.12
CA ILE A 42 -8.22 -10.47 -37.90
C ILE A 42 -7.75 -11.84 -37.40
N ASN A 43 -8.49 -12.46 -36.47
CA ASN A 43 -8.18 -13.80 -35.98
C ASN A 43 -8.21 -14.83 -37.14
N THR A 44 -9.18 -14.70 -38.05
CA THR A 44 -9.27 -15.54 -39.25
C THR A 44 -8.07 -15.32 -40.17
N ASP A 45 -7.67 -14.07 -40.39
CA ASP A 45 -6.52 -13.75 -41.24
C ASP A 45 -5.21 -14.26 -40.62
N ILE A 46 -5.04 -14.17 -39.30
CA ILE A 46 -3.89 -14.71 -38.57
C ILE A 46 -3.84 -16.24 -38.69
N LEU A 47 -4.96 -16.94 -38.47
CA LEU A 47 -5.00 -18.40 -38.55
C LEU A 47 -4.82 -18.92 -39.97
N THR A 48 -5.34 -18.23 -40.98
CA THR A 48 -5.19 -18.62 -42.40
C THR A 48 -3.83 -18.25 -43.00
N HIS A 49 -3.05 -17.41 -42.32
CA HIS A 49 -1.75 -16.96 -42.79
C HIS A 49 -0.71 -18.12 -42.81
N PRO A 50 0.11 -18.30 -43.85
CA PRO A 50 1.04 -19.44 -43.96
C PRO A 50 2.06 -19.57 -42.82
N THR A 51 2.61 -18.46 -42.32
CA THR A 51 3.57 -18.44 -41.20
C THR A 51 2.87 -18.43 -39.84
N LEU A 52 2.01 -17.45 -39.56
CA LEU A 52 1.28 -17.33 -38.30
C LEU A 52 0.29 -18.47 -38.04
N GLY A 53 -0.36 -19.01 -39.07
CA GLY A 53 -1.20 -20.20 -38.94
C GLY A 53 -0.40 -21.39 -38.43
N ARG A 54 0.82 -21.61 -38.94
CA ARG A 54 1.74 -22.64 -38.40
C ARG A 54 2.13 -22.34 -36.95
N LEU A 55 2.45 -21.08 -36.64
CA LEU A 55 2.81 -20.65 -35.29
C LEU A 55 1.72 -20.97 -34.25
N PHE A 56 0.45 -20.80 -34.62
CA PHE A 56 -0.71 -21.07 -33.74
C PHE A 56 -1.41 -22.39 -34.05
N HIS A 57 -0.76 -23.30 -34.79
CA HIS A 57 -1.31 -24.61 -35.18
C HIS A 57 -2.67 -24.58 -35.88
N TYR A 58 -3.03 -23.46 -36.52
CA TYR A 58 -4.33 -23.24 -37.14
C TYR A 58 -5.51 -23.44 -36.15
N ASP A 59 -5.24 -23.29 -34.85
CA ASP A 59 -6.16 -23.64 -33.77
C ASP A 59 -6.59 -22.39 -33.00
N THR A 60 -7.90 -22.16 -32.96
CA THR A 60 -8.51 -21.06 -32.20
C THR A 60 -8.27 -21.19 -30.69
N SER A 61 -8.20 -22.41 -30.15
CA SER A 61 -7.96 -22.64 -28.73
C SER A 61 -6.55 -22.22 -28.30
N VAL A 62 -5.55 -22.48 -29.16
CA VAL A 62 -4.17 -22.01 -28.98
C VAL A 62 -4.11 -20.48 -29.07
N LEU A 63 -4.84 -19.89 -30.01
CA LEU A 63 -4.94 -18.43 -30.12
C LEU A 63 -5.53 -17.80 -28.86
N ASP A 64 -6.56 -18.43 -28.27
CA ASP A 64 -7.20 -17.99 -27.03
C ASP A 64 -6.24 -18.10 -25.82
N GLU A 65 -5.44 -19.16 -25.74
CA GLU A 65 -4.39 -19.33 -24.72
C GLU A 65 -3.34 -18.22 -24.81
N VAL A 66 -2.82 -17.99 -26.01
CA VAL A 66 -1.82 -16.94 -26.28
C VAL A 66 -2.39 -15.56 -25.98
N ARG A 67 -3.68 -15.32 -26.31
CA ARG A 67 -4.37 -14.07 -26.02
C ARG A 67 -4.41 -13.79 -24.52
N ALA A 68 -4.78 -14.78 -23.71
CA ALA A 68 -4.81 -14.63 -22.25
C ALA A 68 -3.40 -14.29 -21.71
N ALA A 69 -2.37 -14.98 -22.20
CA ALA A 69 -0.98 -14.71 -21.81
C ALA A 69 -0.55 -13.28 -22.17
N ALA A 70 -0.86 -12.85 -23.40
CA ALA A 70 -0.48 -11.54 -23.91
C ALA A 70 -1.23 -10.40 -23.20
N ASP A 71 -2.49 -10.58 -22.86
CA ASP A 71 -3.27 -9.55 -22.18
C ASP A 71 -2.79 -9.31 -20.74
N LEU A 72 -2.51 -10.39 -19.99
CA LEU A 72 -1.90 -10.29 -18.67
C LEU A 72 -0.50 -9.67 -18.76
N TYR A 73 0.34 -10.13 -19.68
CA TYR A 73 1.69 -9.60 -19.88
C TYR A 73 1.69 -8.10 -20.22
N ARG A 74 0.80 -7.68 -21.11
CA ARG A 74 0.58 -6.27 -21.46
C ARG A 74 0.19 -5.44 -20.24
N THR A 75 -0.73 -5.97 -19.44
CA THR A 75 -1.25 -5.30 -18.24
C THR A 75 -0.15 -5.09 -17.20
N VAL A 76 0.62 -6.14 -16.89
CA VAL A 76 1.75 -6.05 -15.95
C VAL A 76 2.84 -5.11 -16.49
N CYS A 77 3.20 -5.21 -17.78
CA CYS A 77 4.17 -4.29 -18.37
C CYS A 77 3.73 -2.83 -18.29
N ALA A 78 2.45 -2.54 -18.57
CA ALA A 78 1.92 -1.19 -18.46
C ALA A 78 1.95 -0.68 -17.01
N ALA A 79 1.58 -1.53 -16.04
CA ALA A 79 1.60 -1.19 -14.62
C ALA A 79 3.02 -0.92 -14.10
N HIS A 80 4.02 -1.68 -14.58
CA HIS A 80 5.42 -1.54 -14.18
C HIS A 80 6.22 -0.58 -15.08
N SER A 81 5.56 0.07 -16.06
CA SER A 81 6.21 0.93 -17.07
C SER A 81 7.36 0.25 -17.83
N LEU A 82 7.21 -1.05 -18.10
CA LEU A 82 8.19 -1.87 -18.80
C LEU A 82 8.05 -1.76 -20.31
N THR A 83 9.16 -1.94 -21.01
CA THR A 83 9.13 -2.17 -22.46
C THR A 83 8.71 -3.62 -22.71
N ALA A 84 7.51 -3.82 -23.25
CA ALA A 84 6.95 -5.15 -23.48
C ALA A 84 7.71 -6.00 -24.52
N ALA A 85 8.38 -5.37 -25.48
CA ALA A 85 9.17 -6.05 -26.51
C ALA A 85 10.56 -5.43 -26.63
N PRO A 86 11.48 -5.70 -25.67
CA PRO A 86 12.85 -5.24 -25.79
C PRO A 86 13.52 -5.93 -26.99
N LEU A 87 14.54 -5.31 -27.59
CA LEU A 87 15.18 -5.82 -28.82
C LEU A 87 15.79 -7.22 -28.68
N THR A 88 16.08 -7.64 -27.44
CA THR A 88 16.60 -8.97 -27.09
C THR A 88 15.51 -10.04 -26.93
N SER A 89 14.23 -9.66 -27.00
CA SER A 89 13.08 -10.54 -26.80
C SER A 89 12.65 -11.23 -28.10
N PRO A 90 12.15 -12.48 -28.03
CA PRO A 90 11.47 -13.11 -29.17
C PRO A 90 10.27 -12.29 -29.67
N LEU A 91 9.67 -11.44 -28.83
CA LEU A 91 8.54 -10.58 -29.17
C LEU A 91 8.91 -9.43 -30.11
N ALA A 92 10.19 -9.06 -30.19
CA ALA A 92 10.69 -7.99 -31.05
C ALA A 92 10.99 -8.47 -32.48
N LEU A 93 11.04 -9.79 -32.71
CA LEU A 93 11.27 -10.37 -34.03
C LEU A 93 10.08 -10.15 -34.96
N ASN A 94 10.34 -10.06 -36.26
CA ASN A 94 9.29 -10.02 -37.27
C ASN A 94 8.67 -11.40 -37.44
N ALA A 95 7.37 -11.43 -37.76
CA ALA A 95 6.61 -12.66 -37.97
C ALA A 95 7.28 -13.63 -38.94
N GLN A 96 7.77 -13.12 -40.07
CA GLN A 96 8.43 -13.92 -41.09
C GLN A 96 9.77 -14.53 -40.65
N THR A 97 10.44 -13.93 -39.68
CA THR A 97 11.75 -14.39 -39.17
C THR A 97 11.63 -15.30 -37.95
N PHE A 98 10.43 -15.42 -37.39
CA PHE A 98 10.18 -16.23 -36.21
C PHE A 98 10.01 -17.70 -36.61
N ASN A 99 11.01 -18.53 -36.28
CA ASN A 99 11.09 -19.93 -36.71
C ASN A 99 10.67 -20.94 -35.62
N SER A 100 10.00 -20.47 -34.57
CA SER A 100 9.60 -21.30 -33.42
C SER A 100 8.08 -21.39 -33.28
N ASP A 101 7.63 -22.01 -32.19
CA ASP A 101 6.24 -22.28 -31.86
C ASP A 101 5.67 -21.23 -30.88
N TYR A 102 4.34 -21.12 -30.77
CA TYR A 102 3.65 -20.25 -29.81
C TYR A 102 4.11 -20.50 -28.37
N LYS A 103 4.55 -21.73 -28.06
CA LYS A 103 5.10 -22.11 -26.76
C LYS A 103 6.32 -21.28 -26.37
N GLU A 104 7.18 -20.89 -27.30
CA GLU A 104 8.33 -20.04 -26.97
C GLU A 104 7.86 -18.63 -26.55
N ILE A 105 6.86 -18.09 -27.24
CA ILE A 105 6.24 -16.80 -26.95
C ILE A 105 5.54 -16.83 -25.59
N THR A 106 4.71 -17.83 -25.32
CA THR A 106 4.00 -17.97 -24.04
C THR A 106 4.96 -18.27 -22.89
N ASN A 107 5.99 -19.11 -23.10
CA ASN A 107 7.02 -19.34 -22.10
C ASN A 107 7.81 -18.07 -21.79
N TYR A 108 8.19 -17.26 -22.78
CA TYR A 108 8.87 -15.99 -22.54
C TYR A 108 8.01 -15.04 -21.69
N MET A 109 6.75 -14.82 -22.09
CA MET A 109 5.83 -13.96 -21.34
C MET A 109 5.61 -14.49 -19.92
N ARG A 110 5.47 -15.81 -19.76
CA ARG A 110 5.32 -16.46 -18.46
C ARG A 110 6.53 -16.24 -17.55
N HIS A 111 7.75 -16.47 -18.02
CA HIS A 111 8.96 -16.27 -17.20
C HIS A 111 9.07 -14.80 -16.77
N ARG A 112 8.84 -13.87 -17.70
CA ARG A 112 8.84 -12.44 -17.37
C ARG A 112 7.74 -12.09 -16.36
N LEU A 113 6.54 -12.66 -16.47
CA LEU A 113 5.47 -12.46 -15.48
C LEU A 113 5.87 -12.98 -14.10
N ILE A 114 6.51 -14.15 -14.02
CA ILE A 114 7.01 -14.70 -12.75
C ILE A 114 8.04 -13.76 -12.12
N ASP A 115 8.99 -13.27 -12.90
CA ASP A 115 10.02 -12.34 -12.42
C ASP A 115 9.40 -11.03 -11.92
N GLU A 116 8.46 -10.46 -12.69
CA GLU A 116 7.88 -9.16 -12.39
C GLU A 116 6.88 -9.20 -11.23
N LEU A 117 6.17 -10.30 -11.06
CA LEU A 117 5.23 -10.47 -9.96
C LEU A 117 5.93 -10.92 -8.66
N TYR A 118 7.26 -11.14 -8.69
CA TYR A 118 8.06 -11.55 -7.54
C TYR A 118 7.94 -10.58 -6.37
N LEU A 119 7.61 -11.12 -5.20
CA LEU A 119 7.51 -10.38 -3.96
C LEU A 119 8.64 -10.82 -3.02
N ASP A 120 9.45 -9.85 -2.59
CA ASP A 120 10.39 -10.05 -1.49
C ASP A 120 9.65 -10.53 -0.23
N PRO A 121 10.28 -11.34 0.65
CA PRO A 121 9.62 -11.91 1.83
C PRO A 121 8.88 -10.89 2.71
N TRP A 122 9.44 -9.68 2.85
CA TRP A 122 8.81 -8.62 3.64
C TRP A 122 7.55 -8.04 2.98
N LYS A 123 7.45 -8.03 1.64
CA LYS A 123 6.24 -7.60 0.93
C LYS A 123 5.13 -8.64 1.10
N VAL A 124 5.50 -9.92 1.08
CA VAL A 124 4.59 -11.04 1.35
C VAL A 124 4.01 -10.90 2.75
N ASP A 125 4.85 -10.66 3.76
CA ASP A 125 4.41 -10.44 5.15
C ASP A 125 3.36 -9.30 5.24
N VAL A 126 3.64 -8.13 4.64
CA VAL A 126 2.68 -7.00 4.65
C VAL A 126 1.37 -7.36 3.96
N LEU A 127 1.44 -7.85 2.71
CA LEU A 127 0.25 -8.06 1.89
C LEU A 127 -0.60 -9.25 2.39
N SER A 128 0.01 -10.25 3.01
CA SER A 128 -0.68 -11.42 3.58
C SER A 128 -1.67 -11.06 4.69
N ARG A 129 -1.47 -9.94 5.37
CA ARG A 129 -2.40 -9.42 6.40
C ARG A 129 -3.70 -8.88 5.80
N TYR A 130 -3.71 -8.58 4.49
CA TYR A 130 -4.84 -7.96 3.80
C TYR A 130 -5.56 -8.90 2.83
N ALA A 131 -4.88 -9.95 2.36
CA ALA A 131 -5.47 -11.01 1.56
C ALA A 131 -4.65 -12.31 1.70
N PRO A 132 -5.28 -13.49 1.58
CA PRO A 132 -4.55 -14.75 1.51
C PRO A 132 -3.74 -14.78 0.21
N LEU A 133 -2.44 -14.51 0.31
CA LEU A 133 -1.55 -14.61 -0.84
C LEU A 133 -1.39 -16.09 -1.23
N PRO A 134 -1.39 -16.41 -2.52
CA PRO A 134 -1.14 -17.77 -2.98
C PRO A 134 0.27 -18.22 -2.55
N THR A 135 0.35 -19.41 -1.96
CA THR A 135 1.46 -19.87 -1.10
C THR A 135 2.81 -19.78 -1.78
N VAL A 136 2.93 -20.23 -3.03
CA VAL A 136 4.16 -20.16 -3.83
C VAL A 136 3.77 -20.35 -5.31
N TRP A 137 3.25 -19.32 -5.99
CA TRP A 137 3.09 -19.34 -7.47
C TRP A 137 2.45 -20.62 -8.04
N GLU A 138 1.44 -21.14 -7.36
CA GLU A 138 0.94 -22.47 -7.69
C GLU A 138 0.32 -22.48 -9.08
N THR A 139 0.91 -23.37 -9.87
CA THR A 139 0.79 -23.59 -11.31
C THR A 139 1.40 -22.47 -12.16
N GLY A 140 2.49 -22.80 -12.87
CA GLY A 140 3.07 -22.00 -13.96
C GLY A 140 2.14 -21.89 -15.19
N THR A 141 0.85 -21.68 -14.94
CA THR A 141 -0.21 -21.42 -15.90
C THR A 141 -0.52 -19.92 -15.90
N ILE A 142 -1.05 -19.43 -17.02
CA ILE A 142 -1.43 -18.02 -17.14
C ILE A 142 -2.57 -17.66 -16.19
N ALA A 143 -3.56 -18.56 -16.01
CA ALA A 143 -4.67 -18.35 -15.08
C ALA A 143 -4.20 -18.23 -13.62
N GLY A 144 -3.22 -19.05 -13.20
CA GLY A 144 -2.60 -18.93 -11.89
C GLY A 144 -1.88 -17.59 -11.69
N LEU A 145 -1.13 -17.14 -12.70
CA LEU A 145 -0.47 -15.83 -12.70
C LEU A 145 -1.46 -14.67 -12.66
N GLU A 146 -2.57 -14.77 -13.38
CA GLU A 146 -3.64 -13.77 -13.37
C GLU A 146 -4.31 -13.68 -11.99
N ALA A 147 -4.63 -14.82 -11.39
CA ALA A 147 -5.18 -14.89 -10.04
C ALA A 147 -4.20 -14.31 -8.99
N GLY A 148 -2.90 -14.60 -9.15
CA GLY A 148 -1.83 -14.02 -8.33
C GLY A 148 -1.77 -12.49 -8.46
N TRP A 149 -1.73 -11.98 -9.68
CA TRP A 149 -1.75 -10.54 -9.95
C TRP A 149 -2.96 -9.85 -9.32
N ASN A 150 -4.16 -10.38 -9.53
CA ASN A 150 -5.40 -9.81 -8.99
C ASN A 150 -5.42 -9.82 -7.46
N THR A 151 -4.95 -10.91 -6.83
CA THR A 151 -4.83 -11.00 -5.37
C THR A 151 -3.85 -9.96 -4.82
N ILE A 152 -2.69 -9.77 -5.47
CA ILE A 152 -1.70 -8.77 -5.07
C ILE A 152 -2.28 -7.36 -5.20
N GLN A 153 -2.94 -7.04 -6.32
CA GLN A 153 -3.59 -5.74 -6.53
C GLN A 153 -4.69 -5.47 -5.48
N ALA A 154 -5.52 -6.46 -5.16
CA ALA A 154 -6.55 -6.33 -4.14
C ALA A 154 -5.98 -6.11 -2.74
N ALA A 155 -4.94 -6.86 -2.36
CA ALA A 155 -4.24 -6.67 -1.09
C ALA A 155 -3.60 -5.27 -1.01
N GLN A 156 -2.94 -4.84 -2.10
CA GLN A 156 -2.34 -3.52 -2.23
C GLN A 156 -3.39 -2.41 -2.08
N GLN A 157 -4.54 -2.55 -2.73
CA GLN A 157 -5.62 -1.57 -2.66
C GLN A 157 -6.14 -1.42 -1.22
N LYS A 158 -6.29 -2.53 -0.48
CA LYS A 158 -6.72 -2.50 0.92
C LYS A 158 -5.72 -1.76 1.81
N VAL A 159 -4.43 -2.11 1.76
CA VAL A 159 -3.41 -1.43 2.58
C VAL A 159 -3.29 0.05 2.20
N ASN A 160 -3.32 0.38 0.90
CA ASN A 160 -3.28 1.78 0.44
C ASN A 160 -4.49 2.58 0.92
N THR A 161 -5.69 1.99 0.85
CA THR A 161 -6.93 2.64 1.32
C THR A 161 -6.84 2.90 2.81
N ARG A 162 -6.40 1.92 3.60
CA ARG A 162 -6.22 2.06 5.04
C ARG A 162 -5.23 3.18 5.36
N LYS A 163 -4.06 3.17 4.74
CA LYS A 163 -3.04 4.22 4.92
C LYS A 163 -3.54 5.61 4.50
N ALA A 164 -4.28 5.71 3.41
CA ALA A 164 -4.89 6.96 2.97
C ALA A 164 -5.88 7.50 4.02
N VAL A 165 -6.78 6.65 4.54
CA VAL A 165 -7.70 7.01 5.62
C VAL A 165 -6.95 7.51 6.85
N GLN A 166 -5.85 6.85 7.23
CA GLN A 166 -5.05 7.26 8.39
C GLN A 166 -4.37 8.61 8.19
N LEU A 167 -3.84 8.88 6.99
CA LEU A 167 -3.27 10.19 6.65
C LEU A 167 -4.35 11.28 6.64
N HIS A 168 -5.54 10.97 6.12
CA HIS A 168 -6.67 11.89 6.13
C HIS A 168 -7.06 12.28 7.56
N LYS A 169 -7.28 11.27 8.43
CA LYS A 169 -7.56 11.49 9.85
C LYS A 169 -6.44 12.27 10.55
N ALA A 170 -5.18 11.97 10.26
CA ALA A 170 -4.06 12.73 10.80
C ALA A 170 -4.11 14.22 10.39
N ALA A 171 -4.40 14.49 9.12
CA ALA A 171 -4.53 15.85 8.62
C ALA A 171 -5.64 16.61 9.35
N ASP A 172 -6.81 15.99 9.49
CA ASP A 172 -7.99 16.61 10.12
C ASP A 172 -7.76 16.83 11.62
N LEU A 173 -7.19 15.86 12.33
CA LEU A 173 -6.86 15.98 13.76
C LEU A 173 -5.87 17.12 14.01
N LEU A 174 -4.81 17.22 13.20
CA LEU A 174 -3.81 18.28 13.33
C LEU A 174 -4.36 19.65 12.95
N GLU A 175 -5.21 19.73 11.93
CA GLU A 175 -5.87 20.97 11.51
C GLU A 175 -6.82 21.50 12.59
N ALA A 176 -7.58 20.61 13.23
CA ALA A 176 -8.52 20.96 14.29
C ALA A 176 -7.84 21.25 15.64
N ASN A 177 -6.68 20.64 15.92
CA ASN A 177 -6.00 20.73 17.23
C ASN A 177 -4.51 21.08 17.15
N PRO A 178 -4.13 22.19 16.48
CA PRO A 178 -2.73 22.55 16.26
C PRO A 178 -1.97 22.97 17.53
N ASP A 179 -2.69 23.29 18.59
CA ASP A 179 -2.17 23.68 19.91
C ASP A 179 -1.94 22.47 20.84
N VAL A 180 -2.52 21.32 20.49
CA VAL A 180 -2.45 20.07 21.26
C VAL A 180 -1.52 19.05 20.62
N LEU A 181 -1.52 18.98 19.29
CA LEU A 181 -0.84 17.94 18.52
C LEU A 181 0.33 18.50 17.72
N LYS A 182 1.33 17.64 17.52
CA LYS A 182 2.48 17.86 16.64
C LYS A 182 2.85 16.60 15.88
N LYS A 183 3.78 16.74 14.92
CA LYS A 183 4.42 15.57 14.32
C LYS A 183 5.34 14.90 15.33
N MET A 184 5.37 13.57 15.33
CA MET A 184 6.28 12.79 16.16
C MET A 184 7.75 13.17 15.97
N VAL A 185 8.16 13.41 14.72
CA VAL A 185 9.54 13.77 14.38
C VAL A 185 9.88 15.23 14.67
N ASP A 186 8.92 16.05 15.10
CA ASP A 186 9.15 17.46 15.41
C ASP A 186 9.62 17.59 16.88
N PRO A 187 10.89 17.97 17.12
CA PRO A 187 11.38 18.15 18.49
C PRO A 187 10.76 19.40 19.16
N SER A 188 10.15 20.30 18.39
CA SER A 188 9.54 21.50 18.95
C SER A 188 8.38 21.15 19.88
N GLN A 189 8.32 21.84 21.02
CA GLN A 189 7.21 21.74 21.98
C GLN A 189 6.26 22.96 21.90
N THR A 190 6.36 23.75 20.82
CA THR A 190 5.51 24.91 20.58
C THR A 190 4.70 24.74 19.30
N PRO A 191 3.46 25.28 19.26
CA PRO A 191 2.64 25.24 18.06
C PRO A 191 3.35 25.90 16.87
N ARG A 192 3.40 25.18 15.74
CA ARG A 192 4.01 25.68 14.51
C ARG A 192 3.10 26.74 13.87
N LYS A 193 3.69 27.76 13.26
CA LYS A 193 2.94 28.77 12.50
C LYS A 193 2.47 28.27 11.12
N ASN A 194 3.07 27.20 10.61
CA ASN A 194 2.85 26.69 9.25
C ASN A 194 2.00 25.41 9.19
N ILE A 195 1.04 25.25 10.10
CA ILE A 195 0.11 24.11 10.12
C ILE A 195 -0.58 23.88 8.78
N PRO A 196 -1.10 24.91 8.06
CA PRO A 196 -1.75 24.68 6.76
C PRO A 196 -0.84 24.00 5.74
N HIS A 197 0.45 24.36 5.73
CA HIS A 197 1.43 23.71 4.84
C HIS A 197 1.71 22.26 5.24
N ILE A 198 1.77 21.98 6.55
CA ILE A 198 1.95 20.61 7.06
C ILE A 198 0.74 19.73 6.68
N VAL A 199 -0.48 20.21 6.93
CA VAL A 199 -1.74 19.54 6.59
C VAL A 199 -1.81 19.30 5.08
N GLY A 200 -1.47 20.30 4.26
CA GLY A 200 -1.40 20.17 2.81
C GLY A 200 -0.41 19.09 2.36
N ARG A 201 0.73 18.95 3.03
CA ARG A 201 1.70 17.88 2.74
C ARG A 201 1.18 16.48 3.11
N ILE A 202 0.42 16.37 4.20
CA ILE A 202 -0.23 15.10 4.62
C ILE A 202 -1.30 14.71 3.60
N ARG A 203 -2.22 15.61 3.25
CA ARG A 203 -3.24 15.39 2.19
C ARG A 203 -2.63 15.11 0.83
N GLY A 204 -1.48 15.71 0.52
CA GLY A 204 -0.69 15.36 -0.66
C GLY A 204 -0.12 13.95 -0.61
N ALA A 205 0.30 13.47 0.58
CA ALA A 205 0.78 12.10 0.77
C ALA A 205 -0.35 11.07 0.69
N GLU A 206 -1.54 11.38 1.23
CA GLU A 206 -2.76 10.58 1.11
C GLU A 206 -3.03 10.20 -0.36
N LYS A 207 -3.07 11.21 -1.25
CA LYS A 207 -3.29 11.01 -2.69
C LYS A 207 -2.23 10.15 -3.36
N ARG A 208 -0.99 10.18 -2.88
CA ARG A 208 0.12 9.40 -3.44
C ARG A 208 0.09 7.95 -2.96
N VAL A 209 -0.13 7.74 -1.66
CA VAL A 209 -0.21 6.40 -1.07
C VAL A 209 -1.40 5.63 -1.62
N ALA A 210 -2.52 6.29 -1.88
CA ALA A 210 -3.69 5.68 -2.52
C ALA A 210 -3.38 5.03 -3.89
N ARG A 211 -2.30 5.43 -4.56
CA ARG A 211 -1.91 4.96 -5.90
C ARG A 211 -0.58 4.18 -5.89
N GLN A 212 -0.05 3.84 -4.73
CA GLN A 212 1.25 3.18 -4.59
C GLN A 212 1.16 1.71 -5.01
N SER A 213 2.24 1.17 -5.59
CA SER A 213 2.38 -0.26 -5.89
C SER A 213 3.65 -0.80 -5.23
N LEU A 214 3.54 -1.83 -4.38
CA LEU A 214 4.70 -2.49 -3.75
C LEU A 214 5.50 -3.37 -4.73
N LEU A 215 4.89 -3.77 -5.85
CA LEU A 215 5.59 -4.45 -6.93
C LEU A 215 6.60 -3.52 -7.62
N TRP A 216 6.44 -2.20 -7.47
CA TRP A 216 7.37 -1.23 -8.06
C TRP A 216 8.28 -0.59 -7.00
N SER A 217 9.54 -1.03 -7.01
CA SER A 217 10.64 -0.64 -6.10
C SER A 217 10.88 0.86 -5.96
N HIS A 218 10.52 1.67 -6.95
CA HIS A 218 10.95 3.08 -7.01
C HIS A 218 9.97 4.11 -6.45
N THR A 219 8.80 3.70 -5.94
CA THR A 219 7.86 4.66 -5.32
C THR A 219 7.67 4.43 -3.84
N LEU A 220 8.70 4.80 -3.08
CA LEU A 220 8.64 5.03 -1.63
C LEU A 220 7.85 6.31 -1.27
N THR A 221 6.94 6.73 -2.14
CA THR A 221 6.39 8.08 -2.11
C THR A 221 5.27 8.17 -1.09
N GLY A 222 5.56 8.77 0.06
CA GLY A 222 4.60 8.89 1.17
C GLY A 222 4.73 7.81 2.24
N THR A 223 5.63 6.84 2.06
CA THR A 223 5.96 5.83 3.09
C THR A 223 6.67 6.45 4.30
N SER A 224 7.26 7.64 4.15
CA SER A 224 7.90 8.38 5.25
C SER A 224 7.00 8.63 6.47
N TRP A 225 5.68 8.66 6.26
CA TRP A 225 4.69 8.81 7.34
C TRP A 225 4.40 7.51 8.09
N PHE A 226 4.89 6.39 7.59
CA PHE A 226 4.73 5.03 8.12
C PHE A 226 6.05 4.40 8.57
N MET A 227 7.20 5.01 8.23
CA MET A 227 8.55 4.51 8.54
C MET A 227 8.84 4.26 10.03
N TYR A 228 8.09 4.89 10.94
CA TYR A 228 8.37 4.84 12.37
C TYR A 228 7.57 3.77 13.12
N GLY A 229 6.81 2.91 12.42
CA GLY A 229 5.97 1.86 13.04
C GLY A 229 4.85 2.39 13.96
N HIS A 230 4.65 3.71 13.94
CA HIS A 230 3.82 4.44 14.86
C HIS A 230 3.18 5.64 14.16
N PHE A 231 1.98 5.99 14.60
CA PHE A 231 1.18 7.06 14.07
C PHE A 231 1.93 8.37 14.12
N SER A 232 1.89 9.09 12.99
CA SER A 232 2.79 10.21 12.72
C SER A 232 2.59 11.46 13.59
N LEU A 233 1.54 11.47 14.41
CA LEU A 233 1.21 12.56 15.33
C LEU A 233 1.36 12.11 16.78
N VAL A 234 1.74 13.06 17.63
CA VAL A 234 1.78 12.92 19.08
C VAL A 234 1.31 14.23 19.73
N PRO A 235 0.77 14.19 20.95
CA PRO A 235 0.55 15.38 21.75
C PRO A 235 1.86 16.11 22.09
N PHE A 236 1.76 17.39 22.44
CA PHE A 236 2.85 18.10 23.12
C PHE A 236 3.05 17.57 24.55
N ASP A 237 4.28 17.66 25.06
CA ASP A 237 4.59 17.19 26.43
C ASP A 237 3.76 17.93 27.48
N ARG A 238 3.49 19.23 27.24
CA ARG A 238 2.63 20.04 28.12
C ARG A 238 1.21 19.51 28.20
N THR A 239 0.64 19.06 27.08
CA THR A 239 -0.74 18.59 27.02
C THR A 239 -0.85 17.19 27.60
N LEU A 240 0.18 16.35 27.39
CA LEU A 240 0.34 15.09 28.11
C LEU A 240 0.32 15.32 29.63
N GLY A 241 1.10 16.28 30.13
CA GLY A 241 1.11 16.61 31.55
C GLY A 241 -0.24 17.10 32.09
N VAL A 242 -1.07 17.75 31.28
CA VAL A 242 -2.44 18.12 31.68
C VAL A 242 -3.32 16.87 31.83
N VAL A 243 -3.28 15.99 30.84
CA VAL A 243 -4.08 14.76 30.86
C VAL A 243 -3.68 13.88 32.03
N LEU A 244 -2.39 13.63 32.24
CA LEU A 244 -1.91 12.76 33.33
C LEU A 244 -2.31 13.31 34.71
N ARG A 245 -2.17 14.62 34.96
CA ARG A 245 -2.62 15.23 36.23
C ARG A 245 -4.14 15.18 36.40
N GLY A 246 -4.89 15.33 35.31
CA GLY A 246 -6.35 15.20 35.35
C GLY A 246 -6.78 13.77 35.71
N LEU A 247 -6.11 12.77 35.14
CA LEU A 247 -6.34 11.36 35.45
C LEU A 247 -5.97 11.03 36.91
N GLU A 248 -4.85 11.54 37.41
CA GLU A 248 -4.47 11.43 38.83
C GLU A 248 -5.53 12.06 39.75
N GLY A 249 -6.10 13.22 39.37
CA GLY A 249 -7.19 13.87 40.09
C GLY A 249 -8.49 13.04 40.15
N LEU A 250 -8.72 12.16 39.18
CA LEU A 250 -9.80 11.17 39.18
C LEU A 250 -9.45 9.91 39.99
N GLY A 251 -8.27 9.87 40.62
CA GLY A 251 -7.74 8.71 41.32
C GLY A 251 -7.35 7.58 40.38
N VAL A 252 -7.09 7.86 39.10
CA VAL A 252 -6.56 6.88 38.15
C VAL A 252 -5.03 6.97 38.20
N GLU A 253 -4.41 5.96 38.82
CA GLU A 253 -2.95 5.83 38.77
C GLU A 253 -2.55 5.48 37.34
N CYS A 254 -1.91 6.44 36.66
CA CYS A 254 -1.25 6.22 35.38
C CYS A 254 0.08 5.50 35.63
N GLY A 255 0.02 4.33 36.26
CA GLY A 255 1.17 3.48 36.50
C GLY A 255 1.48 2.69 35.23
N LEU A 256 2.52 3.10 34.50
CA LEU A 256 3.18 2.22 33.53
C LEU A 256 3.83 0.99 34.20
N HIS A 257 3.72 0.81 35.51
CA HIS A 257 4.24 -0.32 36.30
C HIS A 257 3.16 -0.93 37.24
N GLY A 258 1.89 -0.61 37.06
CA GLY A 258 0.80 -1.08 37.92
C GLY A 258 -0.02 -2.19 37.27
N ASP A 259 -0.26 -3.28 38.00
CA ASP A 259 -1.21 -4.34 37.62
C ASP A 259 -2.55 -3.74 37.17
N GLY A 260 -3.19 -4.36 36.17
CA GLY A 260 -4.43 -3.89 35.55
C GLY A 260 -5.41 -3.32 36.55
N GLY A 261 -5.59 -1.99 36.53
CA GLY A 261 -6.66 -1.36 37.30
C GLY A 261 -7.98 -1.95 36.84
N ASP A 262 -8.61 -2.73 37.71
CA ASP A 262 -9.87 -3.43 37.48
C ASP A 262 -10.85 -2.53 36.68
N GLU A 263 -11.28 -2.99 35.50
CA GLU A 263 -12.11 -2.24 34.56
C GLU A 263 -13.38 -1.70 35.26
N VAL A 264 -13.86 -2.44 36.27
CA VAL A 264 -14.97 -2.08 37.15
C VAL A 264 -14.66 -0.83 38.00
N VAL A 265 -13.43 -0.72 38.51
CA VAL A 265 -12.96 0.44 39.29
C VAL A 265 -12.80 1.66 38.38
N LEU A 266 -12.33 1.49 37.14
CA LEU A 266 -12.22 2.57 36.17
C LEU A 266 -13.59 3.06 35.71
N MET A 267 -14.56 2.16 35.49
CA MET A 267 -15.96 2.53 35.20
C MET A 267 -16.54 3.39 36.32
N LYS A 268 -16.44 2.93 37.57
CA LYS A 268 -16.99 3.66 38.72
C LYS A 268 -16.36 5.05 38.90
N LYS A 269 -15.07 5.21 38.59
CA LYS A 269 -14.36 6.50 38.66
C LYS A 269 -14.71 7.46 37.52
N THR A 270 -15.27 6.96 36.41
CA THR A 270 -15.58 7.75 35.20
C THR A 270 -17.08 7.95 34.95
N GLU A 271 -17.96 7.32 35.74
CA GLU A 271 -19.43 7.44 35.64
C GLU A 271 -19.95 8.89 35.61
N GLY A 272 -19.30 9.80 36.35
CA GLY A 272 -19.69 11.22 36.41
C GLY A 272 -19.28 12.07 35.19
N LEU A 273 -18.51 11.51 34.25
CA LEU A 273 -17.90 12.25 33.13
C LEU A 273 -18.68 12.12 31.81
N GLY A 274 -19.78 11.37 31.78
CA GLY A 274 -20.58 11.16 30.57
C GLY A 274 -19.75 10.62 29.39
N GLU A 275 -19.86 11.24 28.22
CA GLU A 275 -19.12 10.86 27.00
C GLU A 275 -17.59 10.97 27.17
N VAL A 276 -17.11 11.89 28.01
CA VAL A 276 -15.67 12.04 28.30
C VAL A 276 -15.16 10.83 29.09
N GLY A 277 -16.00 10.20 29.92
CA GLY A 277 -15.63 8.98 30.65
C GLY A 277 -15.25 7.83 29.71
N VAL A 278 -15.93 7.71 28.56
CA VAL A 278 -15.57 6.74 27.51
C VAL A 278 -14.17 7.05 26.96
N SER A 279 -13.89 8.33 26.67
CA SER A 279 -12.59 8.77 26.15
C SER A 279 -11.47 8.56 27.18
N VAL A 280 -11.74 8.77 28.48
CA VAL A 280 -10.78 8.49 29.56
C VAL A 280 -10.37 7.02 29.56
N ARG A 281 -11.31 6.08 29.39
CA ARG A 281 -10.99 4.65 29.32
C ARG A 281 -10.08 4.34 28.14
N VAL A 282 -10.44 4.81 26.95
CA VAL A 282 -9.61 4.65 25.75
C VAL A 282 -8.21 5.22 25.95
N VAL A 283 -8.08 6.38 26.61
CA VAL A 283 -6.78 6.98 26.92
C VAL A 283 -5.97 6.10 27.87
N VAL A 284 -6.57 5.60 28.95
CA VAL A 284 -5.90 4.77 29.96
C VAL A 284 -5.46 3.42 29.36
N GLU A 285 -6.34 2.75 28.63
CA GLU A 285 -6.03 1.49 27.94
C GLU A 285 -4.91 1.71 26.92
N GLY A 286 -5.03 2.73 26.07
CA GLY A 286 -4.03 3.00 25.04
C GLY A 286 -2.68 3.49 25.60
N LEU A 287 -2.60 4.05 26.80
CA LEU A 287 -1.30 4.39 27.41
C LEU A 287 -0.41 3.16 27.62
N ARG A 288 -1.00 2.01 27.94
CA ARG A 288 -0.28 0.72 28.05
C ARG A 288 0.04 0.15 26.68
N VAL A 289 -0.98 0.00 25.84
CA VAL A 289 -0.86 -0.68 24.53
C VAL A 289 -0.03 0.12 23.53
N VAL A 290 -0.26 1.42 23.43
CA VAL A 290 0.26 2.26 22.34
C VAL A 290 1.60 2.90 22.68
N TYR A 291 1.90 3.12 23.97
CA TYR A 291 2.97 4.04 24.38
C TYR A 291 4.02 3.46 25.33
N SER A 292 3.73 2.43 26.14
CA SER A 292 4.72 1.80 27.04
C SER A 292 5.56 0.70 26.37
N GLY A 293 5.04 0.09 25.29
CA GLY A 293 5.75 -0.98 24.55
C GLY A 293 5.73 -2.34 25.25
N GLU A 294 4.94 -2.49 26.32
CA GLU A 294 4.98 -3.68 27.19
C GLU A 294 4.24 -4.90 26.63
N GLU A 295 3.29 -4.72 25.69
CA GLU A 295 2.44 -5.81 25.20
C GLU A 295 2.89 -6.43 23.86
N GLU A 296 3.78 -5.78 23.10
CA GLU A 296 4.25 -6.28 21.79
C GLU A 296 5.79 -6.38 21.75
N GLU A 297 6.29 -7.60 21.59
CA GLU A 297 7.73 -7.90 21.49
C GLU A 297 8.38 -7.07 20.36
N GLY A 298 9.34 -6.22 20.74
CA GLY A 298 10.07 -5.34 19.82
C GLY A 298 9.42 -3.99 19.51
N ARG A 299 8.41 -3.54 20.26
CA ARG A 299 7.88 -2.16 20.17
C ARG A 299 8.55 -1.27 21.21
N LEU A 300 9.34 -0.30 20.77
CA LEU A 300 10.03 0.61 21.69
C LEU A 300 9.05 1.56 22.40
N PRO A 301 9.34 1.98 23.63
CA PRO A 301 8.56 2.98 24.32
C PRO A 301 8.55 4.29 23.52
N ARG A 302 7.42 4.99 23.59
CA ARG A 302 7.20 6.30 22.96
C ARG A 302 7.20 7.44 23.96
N ILE A 303 6.93 7.15 25.22
CA ILE A 303 6.92 8.10 26.33
C ILE A 303 8.01 7.68 27.31
N ALA A 304 8.77 8.65 27.81
CA ALA A 304 9.71 8.45 28.89
C ALA A 304 9.43 9.45 30.01
N MET A 305 9.85 9.08 31.21
CA MET A 305 9.87 9.98 32.35
C MET A 305 11.22 10.69 32.39
N HIS A 306 11.22 11.99 32.69
CA HIS A 306 12.45 12.69 32.99
C HIS A 306 13.12 12.11 34.25
N GLU A 307 14.44 12.26 34.37
CA GLU A 307 15.23 11.75 35.50
C GLU A 307 14.74 12.30 36.86
N ASP A 308 14.05 13.44 36.86
CA ASP A 308 13.46 14.05 38.05
C ASP A 308 12.21 13.31 38.58
N GLY A 309 11.68 12.36 37.81
CA GLY A 309 10.49 11.58 38.13
C GLY A 309 9.17 12.37 38.15
N ARG A 310 9.18 13.62 37.65
CA ARG A 310 8.04 14.56 37.81
C ARG A 310 7.33 14.89 36.52
N SER A 311 7.96 14.62 35.38
CA SER A 311 7.42 14.99 34.08
C SER A 311 7.65 13.91 33.03
N TRP A 312 6.67 13.77 32.14
CA TRP A 312 6.66 12.80 31.06
C TRP A 312 6.82 13.52 29.73
N TYR A 313 7.55 12.92 28.80
CA TYR A 313 7.80 13.49 27.48
C TYR A 313 7.70 12.42 26.39
N PHE A 314 7.34 12.87 25.18
CA PHE A 314 7.43 12.00 24.01
C PHE A 314 8.87 11.91 23.53
N ILE A 315 9.37 10.68 23.39
CA ILE A 315 10.71 10.41 22.87
C ILE A 315 10.74 10.86 21.39
N PRO A 316 11.48 11.93 21.04
CA PRO A 316 11.57 12.37 19.66
C PRO A 316 12.31 11.29 18.85
N ARG A 317 11.71 10.86 17.74
CA ARG A 317 12.33 9.89 16.83
C ARG A 317 12.88 10.61 15.61
N GLY A 318 14.18 10.44 15.39
CA GLY A 318 14.89 10.99 14.24
C GLY A 318 15.08 9.98 13.10
N PRO A 319 15.69 10.38 11.98
CA PRO A 319 16.00 9.49 10.86
C PRO A 319 16.85 8.28 11.24
N VAL A 320 17.71 8.40 12.26
CA VAL A 320 18.53 7.29 12.79
C VAL A 320 17.65 6.25 13.48
N ASP A 321 16.65 6.68 14.24
CA ASP A 321 15.66 5.77 14.83
C ASP A 321 14.90 5.03 13.73
N ALA A 322 14.42 5.75 12.69
CA ALA A 322 13.73 5.12 11.56
C ALA A 322 14.58 4.03 10.87
N LEU A 323 15.89 4.25 10.75
CA LEU A 323 16.81 3.27 10.19
C LEU A 323 16.97 2.05 11.10
N ASN A 324 17.10 2.27 12.41
CA ASN A 324 17.18 1.19 13.39
C ASN A 324 15.88 0.37 13.41
N TYR A 325 14.70 1.00 13.31
CA TYR A 325 13.43 0.30 13.14
C TYR A 325 13.31 -0.42 11.79
N ALA A 326 13.96 0.08 10.73
CA ALA A 326 14.01 -0.62 9.45
C ALA A 326 14.76 -1.95 9.56
N MET A 327 15.77 -2.01 10.43
CA MET A 327 16.54 -3.23 10.68
C MET A 327 15.72 -4.31 11.40
N ASP A 328 14.69 -3.94 12.16
CA ASP A 328 13.71 -4.87 12.76
C ASP A 328 12.67 -5.39 11.76
N GLY A 329 12.76 -4.98 10.48
CA GLY A 329 11.99 -5.53 9.37
C GLY A 329 11.27 -4.46 8.55
N TRP A 330 11.55 -4.45 7.24
CA TRP A 330 10.92 -3.53 6.28
C TRP A 330 9.38 -3.59 6.33
N ALA A 331 8.78 -4.75 6.59
CA ALA A 331 7.33 -4.93 6.59
C ALA A 331 6.56 -3.90 7.45
N ARG A 332 7.04 -3.63 8.67
CA ARG A 332 6.39 -2.69 9.61
C ARG A 332 6.29 -1.26 9.06
N GLN A 333 7.22 -0.85 8.20
CA GLN A 333 7.24 0.50 7.62
C GLN A 333 6.27 0.70 6.46
N TYR A 334 5.80 -0.40 5.87
CA TYR A 334 4.96 -0.37 4.68
C TYR A 334 3.51 -0.71 4.99
N ASP A 335 3.26 -1.26 6.17
CA ASP A 335 1.92 -1.48 6.69
C ASP A 335 1.24 -0.16 7.11
N ALA A 336 -0.06 -0.23 7.34
CA ALA A 336 -0.81 0.81 8.03
C ALA A 336 -0.45 0.81 9.52
N HIS A 337 -0.61 1.95 10.17
CA HIS A 337 -0.48 2.04 11.63
C HIS A 337 -1.62 1.27 12.31
N ASP A 338 -1.45 0.97 13.59
CA ASP A 338 -2.53 0.41 14.39
C ASP A 338 -3.64 1.44 14.58
N GLU A 339 -4.89 1.04 14.31
CA GLU A 339 -6.06 1.92 14.44
C GLU A 339 -6.33 2.36 15.88
N ARG A 340 -5.88 1.55 16.85
CA ARG A 340 -5.96 1.89 18.28
C ARG A 340 -5.19 3.17 18.59
N GLU A 341 -4.10 3.48 17.87
CA GLU A 341 -3.34 4.72 18.10
C GLU A 341 -4.12 5.97 17.69
N ILE A 342 -4.96 5.86 16.65
CA ILE A 342 -5.77 6.96 16.14
C ILE A 342 -6.95 7.21 17.07
N ALA A 343 -7.64 6.14 17.45
CA ALA A 343 -8.74 6.20 18.41
C ALA A 343 -8.27 6.79 19.75
N TRP A 344 -7.07 6.38 20.21
CA TRP A 344 -6.44 6.96 21.38
C TRP A 344 -6.17 8.45 21.22
N LEU A 345 -5.66 8.90 20.06
CA LEU A 345 -5.34 10.31 19.85
C LEU A 345 -6.60 11.19 19.80
N GLU A 346 -7.68 10.69 19.18
CA GLU A 346 -9.00 11.31 19.19
C GLU A 346 -9.52 11.46 20.64
N ALA A 347 -9.47 10.37 21.43
CA ALA A 347 -9.87 10.37 22.83
C ALA A 347 -9.00 11.29 23.70
N PHE A 348 -7.68 11.29 23.47
CA PHE A 348 -6.72 12.13 24.17
C PHE A 348 -7.06 13.61 24.01
N VAL A 349 -7.37 14.05 22.78
CA VAL A 349 -7.77 15.43 22.52
C VAL A 349 -9.04 15.78 23.29
N ALA A 350 -10.05 14.91 23.27
CA ALA A 350 -11.31 15.15 24.00
C ALA A 350 -11.08 15.28 25.52
N VAL A 351 -10.29 14.37 26.11
CA VAL A 351 -9.94 14.38 27.53
C VAL A 351 -9.11 15.62 27.89
N TYR A 352 -8.14 15.99 27.06
CA TYR A 352 -7.35 17.20 27.24
C TYR A 352 -8.23 18.44 27.30
N ARG A 353 -9.14 18.62 26.33
CA ARG A 353 -10.04 19.78 26.28
C ARG A 353 -10.96 19.85 27.50
N HIS A 354 -11.43 18.70 27.97
CA HIS A 354 -12.25 18.63 29.18
C HIS A 354 -11.48 19.11 30.42
N PHE A 355 -10.27 18.58 30.65
CA PHE A 355 -9.46 18.98 31.81
C PHE A 355 -8.91 20.40 31.70
N GLU A 356 -8.63 20.88 30.49
CA GLU A 356 -8.21 22.26 30.24
C GLU A 356 -9.34 23.24 30.61
N ALA A 357 -10.59 22.94 30.25
CA ALA A 357 -11.74 23.78 30.55
C ALA A 357 -12.09 23.86 32.05
N GLN A 358 -11.57 22.94 32.86
CA GLN A 358 -11.79 22.90 34.31
C GLN A 358 -10.69 23.62 35.12
N ARG A 359 -9.64 24.11 34.46
CA ARG A 359 -8.61 24.97 35.06
C ARG A 359 -9.01 26.44 35.00
#